data_AF-A0A0N4YQ40-F1
#
_entry.id   AF-A0A0N4YQ40-F1
#
_cell.length_a   1.000
_cell.length_b   1.000
_cell.length_c   1.000
_cell.angle_alpha   90.00
_cell.angle_beta   90.00
_cell.angle_gamma   90.00
#
_symmetry.space_group_name_H-M   'P 1'
#
loop_
_entity.id
_entity.type
_entity.pdbx_description
1 polymer ?
#
loop_
_entity_poly.entity_id
_entity_poly.type
_entity_poly.pdbx_seq_one_letter_code
_entity_poly.pdbx_strand_id
1 'polypeptide(L)'
;MNLLRCPRSEEEAIAYLQVKGLIPLKHLCPRGHNMRLYLGKQNRWKCTKENCTNSSYSIRSGTWFACSKLPFVDIIRFIYCWSEELTSVKFCEKELNLSKTTVVDWNKYMREVVAKEILSQPKKKIGGQNLIVEIEGLLCTREVNEKGNHSLEERWIFGGHASDDLFDSALEAIKNFGVQGSGNPADILPGDKT
;
A
#
# COMPACT_ATOMS: atom_id res chain seq x y z
N MET A 1 -3.21 -14.65 -12.57
CA MET A 1 -3.62 -15.47 -11.40
C MET A 1 -4.81 -14.77 -10.76
N ASN A 2 -5.92 -15.44 -10.44
CA ASN A 2 -7.07 -14.75 -9.81
C ASN A 2 -6.80 -14.58 -8.31
N LEU A 3 -6.36 -13.38 -7.93
CA LEU A 3 -5.99 -13.07 -6.55
C LEU A 3 -7.19 -12.77 -5.64
N LEU A 4 -8.43 -12.74 -6.15
CA LEU A 4 -9.63 -12.70 -5.28
C LEU A 4 -9.77 -13.98 -4.45
N ARG A 5 -9.23 -15.10 -4.92
CA ARG A 5 -9.35 -16.42 -4.27
C ARG A 5 -8.02 -17.00 -3.80
N CYS A 6 -6.93 -16.25 -3.99
CA CYS A 6 -5.58 -16.62 -3.61
C CYS A 6 -4.87 -15.36 -3.09
N PRO A 7 -4.23 -15.37 -1.92
CA PRO A 7 -3.96 -16.52 -1.05
C PRO A 7 -5.19 -17.05 -0.30
N ARG A 8 -5.11 -18.31 0.15
CA ARG A 8 -6.18 -19.03 0.87
C ARG A 8 -5.98 -19.04 2.38
N SER A 9 -4.76 -18.82 2.83
CA SER A 9 -4.42 -18.74 4.25
C SER A 9 -3.54 -17.52 4.53
N GLU A 10 -3.44 -17.18 5.81
CA GLU A 10 -2.61 -16.07 6.25
C GLU A 10 -1.11 -16.37 6.11
N GLU A 11 -0.72 -17.63 6.29
CA GLU A 11 0.65 -18.11 6.05
C GLU A 11 1.04 -17.94 4.57
N GLU A 12 0.16 -18.32 3.64
CA GLU A 12 0.38 -18.13 2.21
C GLU A 12 0.47 -16.64 1.86
N ALA A 13 -0.39 -15.80 2.46
CA ALA A 13 -0.35 -14.36 2.27
C ALA A 13 0.96 -13.73 2.75
N ILE A 14 1.42 -14.13 3.93
CA ILE A 14 2.69 -13.66 4.47
C ILE A 14 3.84 -14.08 3.59
N ALA A 15 3.88 -15.35 3.16
CA ALA A 15 4.92 -15.85 2.27
C ALA A 15 4.95 -15.09 0.93
N TYR A 16 3.77 -14.82 0.35
CA TYR A 16 3.64 -14.03 -0.87
C TYR A 16 4.20 -12.60 -0.69
N LEU A 17 3.81 -11.91 0.39
CA LEU A 17 4.29 -10.56 0.69
C LEU A 17 5.79 -10.52 1.01
N GLN A 18 6.33 -11.61 1.56
CA GLN A 18 7.78 -11.76 1.77
C GLN A 18 8.52 -11.92 0.44
N VAL A 19 8.01 -12.73 -0.48
CA VAL A 19 8.57 -12.87 -1.84
C VAL A 19 8.54 -11.53 -2.58
N LYS A 20 7.46 -10.76 -2.43
CA LYS A 20 7.33 -9.42 -3.01
C LYS A 20 8.12 -8.34 -2.25
N GLY A 21 8.71 -8.67 -1.11
CA GLY A 21 9.55 -7.75 -0.32
C GLY A 21 8.78 -6.71 0.49
N LEU A 22 7.46 -6.86 0.66
CA LEU A 22 6.64 -5.98 1.51
C LEU A 22 6.69 -6.37 3.00
N ILE A 23 6.98 -7.64 3.29
CA ILE A 23 7.27 -8.13 4.64
C ILE A 23 8.73 -8.61 4.67
N PRO A 24 9.52 -8.23 5.69
CA PRO A 24 10.90 -8.70 5.80
C PRO A 24 10.98 -10.23 5.92
N LEU A 25 11.97 -10.83 5.25
CA LEU A 25 12.33 -12.24 5.45
C LEU A 25 13.09 -12.47 6.76
N LYS A 26 13.74 -11.43 7.28
CA LYS A 26 14.54 -11.44 8.50
C LYS A 26 14.25 -10.18 9.31
N HIS A 27 14.29 -10.32 10.63
CA HIS A 27 14.19 -9.19 11.55
C HIS A 27 15.29 -9.32 12.60
N LEU A 28 15.94 -8.20 12.92
CA LEU A 28 16.97 -8.13 13.96
C LEU A 28 16.36 -7.52 15.22
N CYS A 29 16.76 -8.02 16.40
CA CYS A 29 16.46 -7.31 17.64
C CYS A 29 17.41 -6.11 17.81
N PRO A 30 17.18 -5.21 18.78
CA PRO A 30 18.06 -4.07 19.05
C PRO A 30 19.52 -4.43 19.35
N ARG A 31 19.78 -5.69 19.73
CA ARG A 31 21.13 -6.24 19.97
C ARG A 31 21.73 -6.94 18.75
N GLY A 32 21.09 -6.87 17.58
CA GLY A 32 21.60 -7.44 16.33
C GLY A 32 21.37 -8.95 16.14
N HIS A 33 20.61 -9.62 17.02
CA HIS A 33 20.32 -11.04 16.86
C HIS A 33 19.20 -11.28 15.85
N ASN A 34 19.33 -12.34 15.04
CA ASN A 34 18.25 -12.83 14.19
C ASN A 34 17.05 -13.29 15.03
N MET A 35 15.88 -12.77 14.70
CA MET A 35 14.61 -13.15 15.31
C MET A 35 13.92 -14.24 14.49
N ARG A 36 13.15 -15.10 15.16
CA ARG A 36 12.30 -16.11 14.51
C ARG A 36 10.89 -15.55 14.35
N LEU A 37 10.26 -15.86 13.21
CA LEU A 37 8.85 -15.56 12.96
C LEU A 37 7.99 -16.65 13.58
N TYR A 38 6.99 -16.26 14.37
CA TYR A 38 5.99 -17.14 14.93
C TYR A 38 4.62 -16.75 14.37
N LEU A 39 3.97 -17.70 13.72
CA LEU A 39 2.62 -17.56 13.18
C LEU A 39 1.61 -18.18 14.15
N GLY A 40 0.45 -17.54 14.32
CA GLY A 40 -0.58 -17.96 15.26
C GLY A 40 -1.58 -16.84 15.53
N LYS A 41 -2.12 -16.77 16.76
CA LYS A 41 -3.08 -15.71 17.14
C LYS A 41 -2.53 -14.30 16.89
N GLN A 42 -1.23 -14.12 17.07
CA GLN A 42 -0.52 -12.90 16.68
C GLN A 42 0.76 -13.28 15.96
N ASN A 43 0.89 -12.81 14.72
CA ASN A 43 2.08 -13.02 13.90
C ASN A 43 3.19 -12.08 14.38
N ARG A 44 4.27 -12.64 14.94
CA ARG A 44 5.30 -11.87 15.64
C ARG A 44 6.71 -12.37 15.37
N TRP A 45 7.64 -11.42 15.28
CA TRP A 45 9.06 -11.68 15.42
C TRP A 45 9.40 -11.82 16.91
N LYS A 46 10.15 -12.86 17.29
CA LYS A 46 10.66 -13.04 18.65
C LYS A 46 12.15 -13.40 18.63
N CYS A 47 12.92 -12.74 19.49
CA CYS A 47 14.30 -13.14 19.74
C CYS A 47 14.31 -14.29 20.74
N THR A 48 15.08 -15.34 20.47
CA THR A 48 15.15 -16.53 21.33
C THR A 48 16.38 -16.54 22.24
N LYS A 49 17.16 -15.45 22.27
CA LYS A 49 18.35 -15.33 23.12
C LYS A 49 17.93 -14.94 24.54
N GLU A 50 18.54 -15.54 25.55
CA GLU A 50 18.23 -15.34 26.97
C GLU A 50 18.26 -13.86 27.37
N ASN A 51 19.25 -13.11 26.88
CA ASN A 51 19.40 -11.67 27.15
C ASN A 51 18.45 -10.78 26.31
N CYS A 52 17.45 -11.35 25.64
CA CYS A 52 16.50 -10.68 24.75
C CYS A 52 15.05 -11.15 24.94
N THR A 53 14.70 -11.69 26.10
CA THR A 53 13.38 -12.27 26.41
C THR A 53 12.19 -11.33 26.13
N ASN A 54 12.39 -10.01 26.22
CA ASN A 54 11.34 -9.01 25.95
C ASN A 54 11.32 -8.51 24.49
N SER A 55 12.23 -8.96 23.63
CA SER A 55 12.27 -8.54 22.22
C SER A 55 11.24 -9.31 21.40
N SER A 56 10.03 -8.72 21.27
CA SER A 56 9.01 -9.21 20.35
C SER A 56 8.28 -8.10 19.61
N TYR A 57 8.25 -8.18 18.29
CA TYR A 57 7.63 -7.19 17.42
C TYR A 57 6.52 -7.81 16.59
N SER A 58 5.53 -6.99 16.21
CA SER A 58 4.54 -7.43 15.23
C SER A 58 5.24 -7.70 13.90
N ILE A 59 4.75 -8.66 13.12
CA ILE A 59 5.22 -8.84 11.74
C ILE A 59 5.02 -7.57 10.89
N ARG A 60 4.08 -6.70 11.28
CA ARG A 60 3.76 -5.42 10.62
C ARG A 60 4.69 -4.28 11.02
N SER A 61 5.43 -4.44 12.13
CA SER A 61 6.33 -3.40 12.63
C SER A 61 7.40 -3.09 11.58
N GLY A 62 7.61 -1.81 11.30
CA GLY A 62 8.58 -1.41 10.29
C GLY A 62 8.14 -1.68 8.84
N THR A 63 6.84 -1.85 8.59
CA THR A 63 6.28 -1.99 7.23
C THR A 63 5.11 -1.02 7.01
N TRP A 64 4.67 -0.86 5.75
CA TRP A 64 3.45 -0.11 5.41
C TRP A 64 2.20 -0.63 6.15
N PHE A 65 2.21 -1.89 6.60
CA PHE A 65 1.10 -2.51 7.31
C PHE A 65 1.01 -2.16 8.80
N ALA A 66 1.92 -1.34 9.35
CA ALA A 66 2.06 -1.10 10.79
C ALA A 66 0.76 -0.65 11.48
N CYS A 67 -0.04 0.18 10.82
CA CYS A 67 -1.30 0.71 11.35
C CYS A 67 -2.53 -0.14 10.99
N SER A 68 -2.37 -1.17 10.14
CA SER A 68 -3.47 -2.01 9.69
C SER A 68 -3.73 -3.18 10.64
N LYS A 69 -5.01 -3.43 10.90
CA LYS A 69 -5.50 -4.64 11.58
C LYS A 69 -6.09 -5.68 10.64
N LEU A 70 -6.15 -5.40 9.32
CA LEU A 70 -6.71 -6.34 8.35
C LEU A 70 -5.79 -7.56 8.18
N PRO A 71 -6.35 -8.79 8.09
CA PRO A 71 -5.61 -9.96 7.64
C PRO A 71 -4.88 -9.71 6.32
N PHE A 72 -3.68 -10.24 6.16
CA PHE A 72 -2.87 -10.10 4.94
C PHE A 72 -3.58 -10.68 3.70
N VAL A 73 -4.38 -11.74 3.87
CA VAL A 73 -5.26 -12.23 2.80
C VAL A 73 -6.19 -11.12 2.28
N ASP A 74 -6.86 -10.41 3.19
CA ASP A 74 -7.80 -9.35 2.82
C ASP A 74 -7.08 -8.14 2.23
N ILE A 75 -5.88 -7.83 2.73
CA ILE A 75 -5.02 -6.78 2.18
C ILE A 75 -4.66 -7.08 0.72
N ILE A 76 -4.16 -8.28 0.42
CA ILE A 76 -3.78 -8.68 -0.94
C ILE A 76 -4.99 -8.60 -1.87
N ARG A 77 -6.13 -9.14 -1.43
CA ARG A 77 -7.38 -9.10 -2.20
C ARG A 77 -7.85 -7.67 -2.44
N PHE A 78 -7.75 -6.80 -1.43
CA PHE A 78 -8.11 -5.40 -1.59
C PHE A 78 -7.22 -4.71 -2.61
N ILE A 79 -5.90 -4.88 -2.53
CA ILE A 79 -4.95 -4.28 -3.49
C ILE A 79 -5.25 -4.77 -4.91
N TYR A 80 -5.58 -6.06 -5.08
CA TYR A 80 -6.01 -6.61 -6.37
C TYR A 80 -7.33 -6.00 -6.85
N CYS A 81 -8.35 -5.91 -6.00
CA CYS A 81 -9.60 -5.24 -6.38
C CYS A 81 -9.34 -3.78 -6.77
N TRP A 82 -8.40 -3.12 -6.09
CA TRP A 82 -8.06 -1.73 -6.35
C TRP A 82 -7.41 -1.56 -7.72
N SER A 83 -6.51 -2.45 -8.12
CA SER A 83 -5.88 -2.43 -9.46
C SER A 83 -6.86 -2.73 -10.59
N GLU A 84 -7.98 -3.40 -10.29
CA GLU A 84 -9.04 -3.71 -11.26
C GLU A 84 -10.22 -2.71 -11.19
N GLU A 85 -10.08 -1.62 -10.43
CA GLU A 85 -11.13 -0.61 -10.21
C GLU A 85 -12.44 -1.15 -9.59
N LEU A 86 -12.35 -2.27 -8.84
CA LEU A 86 -13.48 -2.97 -8.23
C LEU A 86 -13.73 -2.56 -6.76
N THR A 87 -13.21 -1.44 -6.26
CA THR A 87 -13.24 -1.09 -4.82
C THR A 87 -14.43 -0.24 -4.37
N SER A 88 -15.58 -0.38 -5.04
CA SER A 88 -16.83 0.24 -4.55
C SER A 88 -17.20 -0.34 -3.17
N VAL A 89 -17.79 0.50 -2.30
CA VAL A 89 -18.20 0.06 -0.94
C VAL A 89 -19.08 -1.18 -0.99
N LYS A 90 -20.08 -1.20 -1.89
CA LYS A 90 -21.01 -2.32 -2.06
C LYS A 90 -20.30 -3.60 -2.50
N PHE A 91 -19.31 -3.48 -3.40
CA PHE A 91 -18.53 -4.63 -3.85
C PHE A 91 -17.67 -5.18 -2.70
N CYS A 92 -16.89 -4.33 -2.04
CA CYS A 92 -16.00 -4.78 -0.97
C CYS A 92 -16.75 -5.31 0.26
N GLU A 93 -17.91 -4.74 0.59
CA GLU A 93 -18.78 -5.29 1.64
C GLU A 93 -19.24 -6.72 1.29
N LYS A 94 -19.62 -6.96 0.03
CA LYS A 94 -20.14 -8.26 -0.41
C LYS A 94 -19.05 -9.30 -0.64
N GLU A 95 -17.99 -8.95 -1.35
CA GLU A 95 -16.97 -9.90 -1.84
C GLU A 95 -15.78 -10.03 -0.88
N LEU A 96 -15.47 -8.99 -0.10
CA LEU A 96 -14.36 -8.97 0.84
C LEU A 96 -14.80 -8.90 2.31
N ASN A 97 -16.09 -8.75 2.60
CA ASN A 97 -16.62 -8.58 3.96
C ASN A 97 -15.98 -7.40 4.72
N LEU A 98 -15.63 -6.32 4.02
CA LEU A 98 -15.02 -5.13 4.61
C LEU A 98 -16.08 -4.07 4.91
N SER A 99 -15.98 -3.40 6.06
CA SER A 99 -16.89 -2.29 6.37
C SER A 99 -16.68 -1.10 5.43
N LYS A 100 -17.74 -0.32 5.20
CA LYS A 100 -17.65 0.98 4.52
C LYS A 100 -16.46 1.85 4.97
N THR A 101 -16.26 1.98 6.28
CA THR A 101 -15.16 2.78 6.85
C THR A 101 -13.79 2.25 6.40
N THR A 102 -13.59 0.93 6.51
CA THR A 102 -12.36 0.25 6.08
C THR A 102 -12.12 0.46 4.59
N VAL A 103 -13.15 0.32 3.75
CA VAL A 103 -13.02 0.48 2.30
C VAL A 103 -12.63 1.90 1.93
N VAL A 104 -13.21 2.91 2.58
CA VAL A 104 -12.87 4.32 2.35
C VAL A 104 -11.43 4.61 2.76
N ASP A 105 -11.01 4.14 3.93
CA ASP A 105 -9.66 4.34 4.46
C ASP A 105 -8.61 3.66 3.57
N TRP A 106 -8.87 2.42 3.14
CA TRP A 106 -7.95 1.68 2.27
C TRP A 106 -7.84 2.27 0.88
N ASN A 107 -8.96 2.72 0.29
CA ASN A 107 -8.92 3.48 -0.95
C ASN A 107 -8.10 4.77 -0.80
N LYS A 108 -8.16 5.44 0.35
CA LYS A 108 -7.33 6.61 0.64
C LYS A 108 -5.84 6.22 0.73
N TYR A 109 -5.49 5.17 1.46
CA TYR A 109 -4.10 4.71 1.57
C TYR A 109 -3.50 4.34 0.21
N MET A 110 -4.26 3.68 -0.67
CA MET A 110 -3.79 3.37 -2.03
C MET A 110 -3.52 4.63 -2.84
N ARG A 111 -4.40 5.64 -2.77
CA ARG A 111 -4.17 6.93 -3.43
C ARG A 111 -2.94 7.66 -2.89
N GLU A 112 -2.70 7.61 -1.58
CA GLU A 112 -1.50 8.22 -0.98
C GLU A 112 -0.22 7.54 -1.46
N VAL A 113 -0.23 6.21 -1.60
CA VAL A 113 0.90 5.45 -2.15
C VAL A 113 1.22 5.90 -3.57
N VAL A 114 0.21 5.93 -4.45
CA VAL A 114 0.38 6.33 -5.85
C VAL A 114 0.79 7.79 -5.98
N ALA A 115 0.19 8.70 -5.19
CA ALA A 115 0.55 10.10 -5.19
C ALA A 115 2.02 10.31 -4.80
N LYS A 116 2.51 9.63 -3.76
CA LYS A 116 3.92 9.72 -3.35
C LYS A 116 4.86 9.19 -4.43
N GLU A 117 4.54 8.06 -5.05
CA GLU A 117 5.32 7.46 -6.13
C GLU A 117 5.45 8.44 -7.31
N ILE A 118 4.33 8.98 -7.79
CA ILE A 118 4.30 9.96 -8.89
C ILE A 118 5.13 11.20 -8.55
N LEU A 119 4.94 11.77 -7.35
CA LEU A 119 5.66 12.97 -6.90
C LEU A 119 7.17 12.72 -6.73
N SER A 120 7.57 11.49 -6.38
CA SER A 120 8.98 11.12 -6.24
C SER A 120 9.70 10.97 -7.58
N GLN A 121 8.96 10.77 -8.67
CA GLN A 121 9.52 10.51 -10.00
C GLN A 121 8.88 11.41 -11.08
N PRO A 122 9.02 12.75 -10.97
CA PRO A 122 8.34 13.70 -11.86
C PRO A 122 8.80 13.62 -13.32
N LYS A 123 9.90 12.90 -13.61
CA LYS A 123 10.45 12.71 -14.95
C LYS A 123 10.33 11.27 -15.45
N LYS A 124 9.56 10.40 -14.76
CA LYS A 124 9.34 9.03 -15.23
C LYS A 124 8.62 9.09 -16.56
N LYS A 125 9.25 8.52 -17.59
CA LYS A 125 8.61 8.40 -18.90
C LYS A 125 7.49 7.37 -18.82
N ILE A 126 6.32 7.74 -19.33
CA ILE A 126 5.20 6.82 -19.52
C ILE A 126 5.42 6.13 -20.88
N GLY A 127 5.46 4.80 -20.88
CA GLY A 127 5.73 3.98 -22.07
C GLY A 127 7.22 3.74 -22.39
N GLY A 128 7.46 2.99 -23.46
CA GLY A 128 8.78 2.48 -23.83
C GLY A 128 8.70 1.54 -25.03
N GLN A 129 9.85 1.02 -25.47
CA GLN A 129 9.87 0.04 -26.56
C GLN A 129 9.07 -1.21 -26.14
N ASN A 130 8.12 -1.64 -26.97
CA ASN A 130 7.19 -2.74 -26.72
C ASN A 130 6.14 -2.50 -25.61
N LEU A 131 5.87 -1.25 -25.22
CA LEU A 131 4.76 -0.92 -24.33
C LEU A 131 3.63 -0.23 -25.09
N ILE A 132 2.40 -0.66 -24.85
CA ILE A 132 1.19 0.03 -25.31
C ILE A 132 0.85 1.08 -24.25
N VAL A 133 0.70 2.34 -24.67
CA VAL A 133 0.22 3.42 -23.81
C VAL A 133 -1.20 3.72 -24.24
N GLU A 134 -2.14 3.56 -23.32
CA GLU A 134 -3.49 4.05 -23.49
C GLU A 134 -3.52 5.53 -23.09
N ILE A 135 -4.10 6.36 -23.95
CA ILE A 135 -4.19 7.81 -23.77
C ILE A 135 -5.67 8.14 -23.63
N GLU A 136 -6.02 8.69 -22.47
CA GLU A 136 -7.36 9.23 -22.21
C GLU A 136 -7.32 10.75 -22.33
N GLY A 137 -8.28 11.31 -23.06
CA GLY A 137 -8.43 12.75 -23.22
C GLY A 137 -9.68 13.25 -22.48
N LEU A 138 -9.52 14.30 -21.68
CA LEU A 138 -10.61 15.04 -21.06
C LEU A 138 -10.62 16.47 -21.60
N LEU A 139 -11.75 16.87 -22.17
CA LEU A 139 -12.01 18.26 -22.52
C LEU A 139 -12.56 18.97 -21.27
N CYS A 140 -11.77 19.90 -20.74
CA CYS A 140 -12.16 20.78 -19.65
C CYS A 140 -12.52 22.15 -20.20
N THR A 141 -13.73 22.62 -19.94
CA THR A 141 -14.15 23.99 -20.25
C THR A 141 -14.05 24.87 -19.00
N ARG A 142 -13.47 26.06 -19.15
CA ARG A 142 -13.47 27.09 -18.12
C ARG A 142 -14.22 28.31 -18.63
N GLU A 143 -15.18 28.79 -17.84
CA GLU A 143 -15.78 30.11 -18.10
C GLU A 143 -14.76 31.21 -17.80
N VAL A 144 -14.55 32.07 -18.79
CA VAL A 144 -13.67 33.22 -18.72
C VAL A 144 -14.48 34.48 -18.99
N ASN A 145 -14.50 35.36 -18.00
CA ASN A 145 -15.19 36.65 -18.05
C ASN A 145 -14.16 37.76 -18.21
N GLU A 146 -13.92 38.20 -19.44
CA GLU A 146 -13.03 39.32 -19.72
C GLU A 146 -13.86 40.54 -20.11
N LYS A 147 -13.87 41.56 -19.22
CA LYS A 147 -14.55 42.85 -19.44
C LYS A 147 -16.04 42.73 -19.79
N GLY A 148 -16.75 41.81 -19.15
CA GLY A 148 -18.19 41.59 -19.37
C GLY A 148 -18.51 40.71 -20.59
N ASN A 149 -17.50 40.22 -21.31
CA ASN A 149 -17.69 39.22 -22.34
C ASN A 149 -17.49 37.83 -21.74
N HIS A 150 -18.52 36.99 -21.84
CA HIS A 150 -18.50 35.61 -21.40
C HIS A 150 -17.99 34.73 -22.55
N SER A 151 -16.95 33.95 -22.30
CA SER A 151 -16.43 32.98 -23.26
C SER A 151 -16.08 31.67 -22.57
N LEU A 152 -16.17 30.57 -23.32
CA LEU A 152 -15.73 29.25 -22.86
C LEU A 152 -14.33 29.00 -23.41
N GLU A 153 -13.36 28.88 -22.51
CA GLU A 153 -12.02 28.43 -22.85
C GLU A 153 -11.99 26.91 -22.77
N GLU A 154 -11.73 26.26 -23.90
CA GLU A 154 -11.56 24.82 -23.99
C GLU A 154 -10.09 24.43 -23.78
N ARG A 155 -9.85 23.49 -22.86
CA ARG A 155 -8.53 22.89 -22.64
C ARG A 155 -8.61 21.38 -22.65
N TRP A 156 -7.77 20.76 -23.47
CA TRP A 156 -7.57 19.33 -23.45
C TRP A 156 -6.55 18.96 -22.37
N ILE A 157 -6.93 18.01 -21.52
CA ILE A 157 -6.05 17.34 -20.57
C ILE A 157 -5.91 15.89 -21.05
N PHE A 158 -4.68 15.45 -21.31
CA PHE A 158 -4.42 14.07 -21.69
C PHE A 158 -3.74 13.35 -20.52
N GLY A 159 -4.31 12.23 -20.11
CA GLY A 159 -3.70 11.24 -19.23
C GLY A 159 -3.17 10.09 -20.07
N GLY A 160 -2.05 9.50 -19.67
CA GLY A 160 -1.52 8.29 -20.30
C GLY A 160 -1.17 7.26 -19.25
N HIS A 161 -1.47 5.99 -19.50
CA HIS A 161 -0.98 4.89 -18.69
C HIS A 161 -0.41 3.79 -19.60
N ALA A 162 0.72 3.19 -19.19
CA ALA A 162 1.24 2.01 -19.87
C ALA A 162 0.45 0.79 -19.40
N SER A 163 0.06 -0.10 -20.32
CA SER A 163 -0.63 -1.36 -20.01
C SER A 163 0.36 -2.35 -19.37
N ASP A 164 0.74 -2.06 -18.13
CA ASP A 164 1.53 -2.93 -17.26
C ASP A 164 0.62 -3.62 -16.24
N ASP A 165 1.11 -4.66 -15.56
CA ASP A 165 0.39 -5.28 -14.45
C ASP A 165 0.22 -4.25 -13.31
N LEU A 166 -0.97 -3.64 -13.23
CA LEU A 166 -1.31 -2.60 -12.26
C LEU A 166 -1.22 -3.10 -10.82
N PHE A 167 -1.46 -4.40 -10.60
CA PHE A 167 -1.35 -5.00 -9.28
C PHE A 167 0.11 -5.05 -8.84
N ASP A 168 1.01 -5.58 -9.68
CA ASP A 168 2.44 -5.62 -9.37
C ASP A 168 3.04 -4.21 -9.26
N SER A 169 2.57 -3.26 -10.08
CA SER A 169 2.95 -1.85 -9.98
C SER A 169 2.53 -1.24 -8.65
N ALA A 170 1.33 -1.56 -8.16
CA ALA A 170 0.86 -1.11 -6.85
C ALA A 170 1.70 -1.72 -5.71
N LEU A 171 2.08 -3.01 -5.81
CA LEU A 171 2.95 -3.64 -4.82
C LEU A 171 4.34 -2.99 -4.76
N GLU A 172 4.93 -2.67 -5.91
CA GLU A 172 6.22 -1.99 -5.96
C GLU A 172 6.14 -0.57 -5.40
N ALA A 173 5.05 0.16 -5.69
CA ALA A 173 4.80 1.47 -5.12
C ALA A 173 4.65 1.40 -3.58
N ILE A 174 3.95 0.39 -3.05
CA ILE A 174 3.83 0.18 -1.59
C ILE A 174 5.21 -0.11 -0.96
N LYS A 175 6.02 -0.92 -1.63
CA LYS A 175 7.38 -1.25 -1.19
C LYS A 175 8.27 -0.01 -1.13
N ASN A 176 8.22 0.84 -2.16
CA ASN A 176 8.93 2.12 -2.20
C ASN A 176 8.40 3.13 -1.18
N PHE A 177 7.10 3.06 -0.87
CA PHE A 177 6.47 3.93 0.09
C PHE A 177 7.08 3.76 1.49
N GLY A 178 7.37 2.52 1.89
CA GLY A 178 7.98 2.17 3.17
C GLY A 178 7.10 2.47 4.39
N VAL A 179 7.73 2.77 5.53
CA VAL A 179 7.04 3.20 6.77
C VAL A 179 7.01 4.72 6.79
N GLN A 180 5.83 5.32 6.93
CA GLN A 180 5.78 6.73 7.33
C GLN A 180 6.35 6.87 8.74
N GLY A 181 7.38 7.72 8.88
CA GLY A 181 7.78 8.24 10.17
C GLY A 181 6.60 8.95 10.82
N SER A 182 6.09 8.37 11.90
CA SER A 182 5.51 9.12 13.00
C SER A 182 6.54 9.10 14.12
N GLY A 183 7.25 10.21 14.32
CA GLY A 183 8.09 10.44 15.49
C GLY A 183 9.52 9.91 15.38
N ASN A 184 10.42 10.69 15.95
CA ASN A 184 11.81 10.37 16.19
C ASN A 184 11.90 9.06 17.01
N PRO A 185 12.84 8.13 16.73
CA PRO A 185 13.06 6.94 17.57
C PRO A 185 13.35 7.23 19.06
N ALA A 186 13.59 8.50 19.41
CA ALA A 186 13.77 9.00 20.77
C ALA A 186 12.46 9.12 21.59
N ASP A 187 11.27 9.04 20.98
CA ASP A 187 10.00 9.24 21.69
C ASP A 187 9.41 7.94 22.30
N ILE A 188 10.14 6.83 22.22
CA ILE A 188 9.81 5.57 22.92
C ILE A 188 10.89 5.30 23.97
N LEU A 189 10.98 6.19 24.97
CA LEU A 189 11.57 5.82 26.25
C LEU A 189 10.47 5.21 27.13
N PRO A 190 10.77 4.11 27.86
CA PRO A 190 9.83 3.52 28.79
C PRO A 190 9.56 4.53 29.91
N GLY A 191 8.30 4.92 30.08
CA GLY A 191 7.88 5.69 31.25
C GLY A 191 8.24 4.93 32.51
N ASP A 192 9.13 5.54 33.30
CA ASP A 192 9.47 5.12 34.64
C ASP A 192 8.20 5.04 35.49
N LYS A 193 8.11 3.93 36.23
CA LYS A 193 7.16 3.77 37.30
C LYS A 193 7.64 4.63 38.48
N THR A 194 6.80 5.56 38.90
CA THR A 194 6.67 5.99 40.30
C THR A 194 5.20 6.09 40.63
#